data_AF-A0AAE5CSM1-F1
#
_entry.id   AF-A0AAE5CSM1-F1
#
_cell.length_a   1.000
_cell.length_b   1.000
_cell.length_c   1.000
_cell.angle_alpha   90.00
_cell.angle_beta   90.00
_cell.angle_gamma   90.00
#
_symmetry.space_group_name_H-M   'P 1'
#
loop_
_entity.id
_entity.type
_entity.pdbx_description
1 polymer ?
#
loop_
_entity_poly.entity_id
_entity_poly.type
_entity_poly.pdbx_seq_one_letter_code
_entity_poly.pdbx_strand_id
1 'polypeptide(L)'
;MRNLWTRALWGGITGIAAMDIILGIGRSAGLVKLNLLGGLADLVSTGGIAYSTSGAILGFVIHLLAGVLWALLFAVIARKLHSGHNLILGLINGLVVWLLWGLILPPLGITPQPWSLGTPNTIMTLIASLVYGLATGIATSEDLLAST
;
A
#
# COMPACT_ATOMS: atom_id res chain seq x y z
N MET A 1 25.17 -10.07 0.68
CA MET A 1 23.98 -9.74 -0.13
C MET A 1 22.72 -10.11 0.65
N ARG A 2 21.88 -9.14 1.04
CA ARG A 2 20.63 -9.44 1.77
C ARG A 2 19.67 -10.26 0.89
N ASN A 3 19.06 -11.29 1.46
CA ASN A 3 18.09 -12.16 0.78
C ASN A 3 16.91 -11.34 0.21
N LEU A 4 16.54 -11.58 -1.06
CA LEU A 4 15.39 -10.95 -1.75
C LEU A 4 14.13 -10.95 -0.89
N TRP A 5 13.85 -12.06 -0.19
CA TRP A 5 12.66 -12.19 0.65
C TRP A 5 12.66 -11.22 1.83
N THR A 6 13.79 -11.10 2.52
CA THR A 6 13.94 -10.14 3.63
C THR A 6 13.82 -8.71 3.13
N ARG A 7 14.34 -8.43 1.93
CA ARG A 7 14.22 -7.10 1.32
C ARG A 7 12.79 -6.79 0.94
N ALA A 8 12.10 -7.72 0.29
CA ALA A 8 10.69 -7.58 -0.07
C ALA A 8 9.79 -7.38 1.16
N LEU A 9 10.06 -8.13 2.25
CA LEU A 9 9.41 -7.93 3.55
C LEU A 9 9.56 -6.48 4.02
N TRP A 10 10.80 -5.97 4.09
CA TRP A 10 11.05 -4.60 4.51
C TRP A 10 10.46 -3.56 3.56
N GLY A 11 10.53 -3.80 2.24
CA GLY A 11 9.91 -2.95 1.23
C GLY A 11 8.40 -2.83 1.42
N GLY A 12 7.72 -3.93 1.73
CA GLY A 12 6.30 -3.96 2.07
C GLY A 12 6.01 -3.18 3.36
N ILE A 13 6.79 -3.38 4.42
CA ILE A 13 6.65 -2.66 5.69
C ILE A 13 6.82 -1.15 5.49
N THR A 14 7.92 -0.73 4.87
CA THR A 14 8.21 0.69 4.63
C THR A 14 7.21 1.31 3.67
N GLY A 15 6.78 0.55 2.66
CA GLY A 15 5.80 0.99 1.67
C GLY A 15 4.43 1.26 2.30
N ILE A 16 3.92 0.35 3.13
CA ILE A 16 2.63 0.55 3.80
C ILE A 16 2.71 1.66 4.82
N ALA A 17 3.77 1.70 5.63
CA ALA A 17 3.97 2.80 6.58
C ALA A 17 3.97 4.16 5.85
N ALA A 18 4.67 4.28 4.73
CA ALA A 18 4.68 5.50 3.93
C ALA A 18 3.31 5.82 3.32
N MET A 19 2.62 4.81 2.77
CA MET A 19 1.27 4.95 2.22
C MET A 19 0.29 5.46 3.28
N ASP A 20 0.28 4.87 4.48
CA ASP A 20 -0.62 5.27 5.57
C ASP A 20 -0.28 6.65 6.14
N ILE A 21 1.00 7.03 6.19
CA ILE A 21 1.41 8.40 6.56
C ILE A 21 0.88 9.40 5.52
N ILE A 22 1.04 9.14 4.22
CA ILE A 22 0.56 10.03 3.15
C ILE A 22 -0.96 10.17 3.22
N LEU A 23 -1.69 9.05 3.38
CA LEU A 23 -3.14 9.05 3.51
C LEU A 23 -3.59 9.78 4.79
N GLY A 24 -2.89 9.59 5.91
CA GLY A 24 -3.13 10.28 7.17
C GLY A 24 -2.95 11.80 7.05
N ILE A 25 -1.85 12.25 6.44
CA ILE A 25 -1.60 13.66 6.15
C ILE A 25 -2.68 14.21 5.22
N GLY A 26 -2.97 13.52 4.13
CA GLY A 26 -4.01 13.91 3.18
C GLY A 26 -5.39 14.03 3.83
N ARG A 27 -5.72 13.15 4.78
CA ARG A 27 -6.97 13.20 5.55
C ARG A 27 -6.98 14.38 6.52
N SER A 28 -5.88 14.65 7.23
CA SER A 28 -5.77 15.83 8.11
C SER A 28 -5.86 17.16 7.35
N ALA A 29 -5.43 17.19 6.09
CA ALA A 29 -5.53 18.36 5.21
C ALA A 29 -6.90 18.47 4.50
N GLY A 30 -7.83 17.54 4.74
CA GLY A 30 -9.15 17.51 4.07
C GLY A 30 -9.12 17.07 2.60
N LEU A 31 -7.98 16.57 2.11
CA LEU A 31 -7.78 16.11 0.72
C LEU A 31 -8.25 14.66 0.52
N VAL A 32 -8.18 13.84 1.57
CA VAL A 32 -8.60 12.44 1.56
C VAL A 32 -9.84 12.28 2.44
N LYS A 33 -10.94 11.80 1.86
CA LYS A 33 -12.22 11.64 2.57
C LYS A 33 -12.45 10.23 3.11
N LEU A 34 -11.82 9.23 2.48
CA LEU A 34 -11.93 7.83 2.89
C LEU A 34 -11.15 7.52 4.17
N ASN A 35 -11.58 6.48 4.89
CA ASN A 35 -10.87 5.93 6.05
C ASN A 35 -10.56 4.44 5.81
N LEU A 36 -9.49 4.17 5.07
CA LEU A 36 -9.09 2.79 4.75
C LEU A 36 -8.86 1.95 6.01
N LEU A 37 -8.15 2.51 7.01
CA LEU A 37 -7.84 1.79 8.25
C LEU A 37 -9.11 1.47 9.05
N GLY A 38 -10.03 2.43 9.16
CA GLY A 38 -11.32 2.20 9.80
C GLY A 38 -12.14 1.11 9.10
N GLY A 39 -12.19 1.16 7.77
CA GLY A 39 -12.86 0.13 6.96
C GLY A 39 -12.26 -1.27 7.12
N LEU A 40 -10.93 -1.36 7.17
CA LEU A 40 -10.24 -2.63 7.42
C LEU A 40 -10.50 -3.15 8.84
N ALA A 41 -10.54 -2.28 9.83
CA ALA A 41 -10.85 -2.65 11.20
C ALA A 41 -12.29 -3.14 11.36
N ASP A 42 -13.24 -2.59 10.60
CA ASP A 42 -14.66 -2.97 10.62
C ASP A 42 -14.90 -4.40 10.12
N LEU A 43 -13.97 -4.98 9.36
CA LEU A 43 -14.03 -6.39 8.93
C LEU A 43 -13.91 -7.38 10.10
N VAL A 44 -13.29 -6.96 11.20
CA VAL A 44 -12.89 -7.85 12.30
C VAL A 44 -13.27 -7.31 13.68
N SER A 45 -13.95 -6.16 13.73
CA SER A 45 -14.39 -5.52 14.95
C SER A 45 -15.77 -4.89 14.77
N THR A 46 -16.34 -4.33 15.85
CA THR A 46 -17.61 -3.61 15.75
C THR A 46 -17.37 -2.18 15.26
N GLY A 47 -18.35 -1.58 14.58
CA GLY A 47 -18.24 -0.21 14.07
C GLY A 47 -17.87 0.83 15.13
N GLY A 48 -18.29 0.66 16.39
CA GLY A 48 -17.89 1.55 17.49
C GLY A 48 -16.38 1.52 17.78
N ILE A 49 -15.72 0.37 17.57
CA ILE A 49 -14.27 0.21 17.77
C ILE A 49 -13.50 0.56 16.49
N ALA A 50 -14.01 0.17 15.32
CA ALA A 50 -13.35 0.33 14.03
C ALA A 50 -12.92 1.78 13.74
N TYR A 51 -13.74 2.77 14.13
CA TYR A 51 -13.49 4.19 13.90
C TYR A 51 -12.86 4.92 15.11
N SER A 52 -12.40 4.17 16.11
CA SER A 52 -11.64 4.69 17.26
C SER A 52 -10.12 4.63 17.02
N THR A 53 -9.33 5.13 17.97
CA THR A 53 -7.86 4.98 17.97
C THR A 53 -7.43 3.51 17.96
N SER A 54 -8.09 2.65 18.73
CA SER A 54 -7.82 1.21 18.75
C SER A 54 -8.13 0.56 17.40
N GLY A 55 -9.21 1.00 16.74
CA GLY A 55 -9.56 0.57 15.39
C GLY A 55 -8.51 0.99 14.36
N ALA A 56 -7.98 2.20 14.45
CA ALA A 56 -6.91 2.65 13.56
C ALA A 56 -5.64 1.78 13.67
N ILE A 57 -5.27 1.35 14.89
CA ILE A 57 -4.15 0.43 15.11
C ILE A 57 -4.45 -0.94 14.47
N LEU A 58 -5.65 -1.48 14.70
CA LEU A 58 -6.06 -2.76 14.13
C LEU A 58 -6.08 -2.71 12.59
N GLY A 59 -6.66 -1.68 12.01
CA GLY A 59 -6.68 -1.42 10.58
C GLY A 59 -5.28 -1.29 9.99
N PHE A 60 -4.37 -0.58 10.69
CA PHE A 60 -2.97 -0.49 10.29
C PHE A 60 -2.27 -1.85 10.28
N VAL A 61 -2.49 -2.68 11.30
CA VAL A 61 -1.91 -4.03 11.35
C VAL A 61 -2.40 -4.89 10.19
N ILE A 62 -3.71 -4.85 9.88
CA ILE A 62 -4.29 -5.58 8.75
C ILE A 62 -3.68 -5.08 7.43
N HIS A 63 -3.58 -3.76 7.25
CA HIS A 63 -3.04 -3.15 6.06
C HIS A 63 -1.55 -3.50 5.87
N LEU A 64 -0.77 -3.47 6.96
CA LEU A 64 0.63 -3.84 6.99
C LEU A 64 0.82 -5.30 6.57
N LEU A 65 0.04 -6.22 7.13
CA LEU A 65 0.11 -7.65 6.78
C LEU A 65 -0.27 -7.88 5.31
N ALA A 66 -1.37 -7.27 4.84
CA ALA A 66 -1.79 -7.37 3.45
C ALA A 66 -0.74 -6.83 2.48
N GLY A 67 -0.16 -5.68 2.77
CA GLY A 67 0.91 -5.10 1.97
C GLY A 67 2.19 -5.92 2.00
N VAL A 68 2.60 -6.47 3.15
CA VAL A 68 3.74 -7.38 3.21
C VAL A 68 3.52 -8.62 2.33
N LEU A 69 2.35 -9.26 2.42
CA LEU A 69 2.04 -10.42 1.58
C LEU A 69 2.05 -10.05 0.09
N TRP A 70 1.52 -8.88 -0.26
CA TRP A 70 1.56 -8.37 -1.63
C TRP A 70 2.98 -8.10 -2.11
N ALA A 71 3.84 -7.50 -1.28
CA ALA A 71 5.24 -7.24 -1.61
C ALA A 71 6.04 -8.53 -1.84
N LEU A 72 5.77 -9.58 -1.06
CA LEU A 72 6.35 -10.92 -1.27
C LEU A 72 5.88 -11.53 -2.59
N LEU A 73 4.61 -11.39 -2.96
CA LEU A 73 4.09 -11.81 -4.26
C LEU A 73 4.74 -11.04 -5.41
N PHE A 74 4.89 -9.72 -5.27
CA PHE A 74 5.58 -8.89 -6.24
C PHE A 74 7.04 -9.33 -6.42
N ALA A 75 7.74 -9.71 -5.36
CA ALA A 75 9.11 -10.23 -5.45
C ALA A 75 9.21 -11.52 -6.27
N VAL A 76 8.20 -12.40 -6.23
CA VAL A 76 8.12 -13.58 -7.11
C VAL A 76 8.07 -13.16 -8.58
N ILE A 77 7.24 -12.16 -8.90
CA ILE A 77 7.08 -11.64 -10.26
C ILE A 77 8.37 -10.98 -10.73
N ALA A 78 8.96 -10.09 -9.92
CA ALA A 78 10.21 -9.41 -10.23
C ALA A 78 11.34 -10.41 -10.53
N ARG A 79 11.45 -11.48 -9.72
CA ARG A 79 12.41 -12.55 -9.96
C ARG A 79 12.16 -13.29 -11.28
N LYS A 80 10.90 -13.58 -11.61
CA LYS A 80 10.54 -14.26 -12.88
C LYS A 80 10.84 -13.42 -14.13
N LEU A 81 10.78 -12.10 -14.01
CA LEU A 81 11.08 -11.19 -15.12
C LEU A 81 12.58 -10.96 -15.33
N HIS A 82 13.45 -11.51 -14.47
CA HIS A 82 14.90 -11.39 -14.53
C HIS A 82 15.40 -9.94 -14.65
N SER A 83 14.65 -9.00 -14.06
CA SER A 83 14.95 -7.58 -14.14
C SER A 83 15.85 -7.14 -12.97
N GLY A 84 17.04 -6.62 -13.29
CA GLY A 84 17.97 -6.06 -12.30
C GLY A 84 17.50 -4.71 -11.73
N HIS A 85 16.67 -3.98 -12.48
CA HIS A 85 16.18 -2.65 -12.14
C HIS A 85 14.64 -2.59 -12.12
N ASN A 86 14.05 -2.60 -10.92
CA ASN A 86 12.62 -2.84 -10.72
C ASN A 86 11.81 -1.57 -10.39
N LEU A 87 12.32 -0.37 -10.69
CA LEU A 87 11.60 0.89 -10.44
C LEU A 87 10.31 1.00 -11.26
N ILE A 88 10.38 0.76 -12.58
CA ILE A 88 9.20 0.83 -13.46
C ILE A 88 8.18 -0.25 -13.08
N LEU A 89 8.65 -1.47 -12.79
CA LEU A 89 7.79 -2.55 -12.27
C LEU A 89 7.16 -2.18 -10.93
N GLY A 90 7.88 -1.45 -10.07
CA GLY A 90 7.35 -0.89 -8.83
C GLY A 90 6.25 0.14 -9.06
N LEU A 91 6.42 1.07 -10.02
CA LEU A 91 5.37 2.03 -10.37
C LEU A 91 4.11 1.33 -10.93
N ILE A 92 4.30 0.34 -11.80
CA ILE A 92 3.21 -0.50 -12.31
C ILE A 92 2.53 -1.22 -11.14
N ASN A 93 3.30 -1.78 -10.21
CA ASN A 93 2.77 -2.43 -9.01
C ASN A 93 1.93 -1.46 -8.16
N GLY A 94 2.39 -0.23 -7.96
CA GLY A 94 1.64 0.79 -7.24
C GLY A 94 0.32 1.15 -7.92
N LEU A 95 0.31 1.26 -9.26
CA LEU A 95 -0.91 1.45 -10.03
C LEU A 95 -1.85 0.25 -9.91
N VAL A 96 -1.33 -0.98 -9.97
CA VAL A 96 -2.12 -2.20 -9.77
C VAL A 96 -2.75 -2.21 -8.39
N VAL A 97 -2.01 -1.88 -7.33
CA VAL A 97 -2.55 -1.77 -5.96
C VAL A 97 -3.66 -0.73 -5.89
N TRP A 98 -3.49 0.43 -6.53
CA TRP A 98 -4.53 1.47 -6.55
C TRP A 98 -5.80 1.02 -7.29
N LEU A 99 -5.64 0.30 -8.40
CA LEU A 99 -6.77 -0.28 -9.13
C LEU A 99 -7.46 -1.38 -8.31
N LEU A 100 -6.69 -2.27 -7.69
CA LEU A 100 -7.24 -3.31 -6.82
C LEU A 100 -7.96 -2.72 -5.62
N TRP A 101 -7.45 -1.62 -5.05
CA TRP A 101 -8.18 -0.88 -4.05
C TRP A 101 -9.56 -0.50 -4.58
N GLY A 102 -9.66 0.25 -5.66
CA GLY A 102 -10.95 0.72 -6.15
C GLY A 102 -11.85 -0.35 -6.79
N LEU A 103 -11.33 -1.51 -7.15
CA LEU A 103 -12.13 -2.59 -7.75
C LEU A 103 -12.55 -3.66 -6.73
N ILE A 104 -11.72 -3.94 -5.72
CA ILE A 104 -11.93 -5.06 -4.79
C ILE A 104 -12.48 -4.60 -3.44
N LEU A 105 -11.99 -3.48 -2.89
CA LEU A 105 -12.38 -3.07 -1.54
C LEU A 105 -13.82 -2.51 -1.42
N PRO A 106 -14.38 -1.78 -2.41
CA PRO A 106 -15.74 -1.26 -2.32
C PRO A 106 -16.83 -2.34 -2.30
N PRO A 107 -16.79 -3.39 -3.14
CA PRO A 107 -17.74 -4.50 -3.02
C PRO A 107 -17.72 -5.19 -1.65
N LEU A 108 -16.60 -5.11 -0.93
CA LEU A 108 -16.43 -5.66 0.42
C LEU A 108 -16.89 -4.70 1.53
N GLY A 109 -17.41 -3.52 1.18
CA GLY A 109 -17.85 -2.51 2.15
C GLY A 109 -16.73 -1.81 2.92
N ILE A 110 -15.46 -2.04 2.57
CA ILE A 110 -14.30 -1.51 3.30
C ILE A 110 -14.15 0.00 3.04
N THR A 111 -14.28 0.42 1.79
CA THR A 111 -14.05 1.81 1.37
C THR A 111 -14.66 2.05 -0.01
N PRO A 112 -15.20 3.25 -0.30
CA PRO A 112 -15.60 3.60 -1.66
C PRO A 112 -14.42 3.60 -2.64
N GLN A 113 -14.70 3.65 -3.95
CA GLN A 113 -13.67 3.79 -4.97
C GLN A 113 -12.87 5.09 -4.74
N PRO A 114 -11.53 5.07 -4.78
CA PRO A 114 -10.74 6.28 -4.57
C PRO A 114 -11.07 7.41 -5.55
N TRP A 115 -11.41 7.06 -6.79
CA TRP A 115 -11.74 8.01 -7.85
C TRP A 115 -13.17 8.56 -7.80
N SER A 116 -14.07 7.98 -7.00
CA SER A 116 -15.45 8.49 -6.88
C SER A 116 -15.59 9.65 -5.88
N LEU A 117 -14.52 9.94 -5.11
CA LEU A 117 -14.53 10.95 -4.06
C LEU A 117 -13.97 12.33 -4.48
N GLY A 118 -13.66 12.49 -5.77
CA GLY A 118 -13.16 13.72 -6.37
C GLY A 118 -11.64 13.77 -6.50
N THR A 119 -11.17 14.72 -7.31
CA THR A 119 -9.77 14.84 -7.76
C THR A 119 -8.74 14.82 -6.63
N PRO A 120 -8.89 15.56 -5.52
CA PRO A 120 -7.90 15.52 -4.45
C PRO A 120 -7.71 14.12 -3.84
N ASN A 121 -8.82 13.39 -3.63
CA ASN A 121 -8.77 12.04 -3.08
C ASN A 121 -8.12 11.08 -4.07
N THR A 122 -8.49 11.17 -5.36
CA THR A 122 -7.88 10.38 -6.45
C THR A 122 -6.37 10.56 -6.49
N ILE A 123 -5.89 11.81 -6.51
CA ILE A 123 -4.45 12.10 -6.62
C ILE A 123 -3.70 11.60 -5.39
N MET A 124 -4.18 11.91 -4.18
CA MET A 124 -3.50 11.53 -2.95
C MET A 124 -3.43 10.02 -2.76
N THR A 125 -4.51 9.31 -3.06
CA THR A 125 -4.53 7.84 -2.97
C THR A 125 -3.65 7.19 -4.02
N LEU A 126 -3.62 7.72 -5.25
CA LEU A 126 -2.72 7.26 -6.29
C LEU A 126 -1.26 7.47 -5.89
N ILE A 127 -0.89 8.67 -5.41
CA ILE A 127 0.46 8.95 -4.93
C ILE A 127 0.84 7.98 -3.82
N ALA A 128 -0.04 7.76 -2.84
CA ALA A 128 0.24 6.85 -1.73
C ALA A 128 0.49 5.40 -2.21
N SER A 129 -0.32 4.90 -3.16
CA SER A 129 -0.12 3.57 -3.76
C SER A 129 1.13 3.50 -4.65
N LEU A 130 1.47 4.56 -5.38
CA LEU A 130 2.71 4.65 -6.16
C LEU A 130 3.95 4.64 -5.26
N VAL A 131 3.90 5.32 -4.12
CA VAL A 131 4.98 5.29 -3.11
C VAL A 131 5.18 3.88 -2.55
N TYR A 132 4.09 3.16 -2.25
CA TYR A 132 4.16 1.74 -1.89
C TYR A 132 4.83 0.91 -3.02
N GLY A 133 4.38 1.11 -4.25
CA GLY A 133 4.94 0.45 -5.43
C GLY A 133 6.44 0.70 -5.60
N LEU A 134 6.87 1.95 -5.49
CA LEU A 134 8.28 2.35 -5.54
C LEU A 134 9.10 1.70 -4.41
N ALA A 135 8.59 1.71 -3.17
CA ALA A 135 9.29 1.08 -2.05
C ALA A 135 9.54 -0.41 -2.31
N THR A 136 8.52 -1.13 -2.82
CA THR A 136 8.68 -2.55 -3.19
C THR A 136 9.62 -2.75 -4.38
N GLY A 137 9.58 -1.89 -5.41
CA GLY A 137 10.47 -1.94 -6.57
C GLY A 137 11.94 -1.68 -6.22
N ILE A 138 12.22 -0.67 -5.40
CA ILE A 138 13.58 -0.40 -4.88
C ILE A 138 14.06 -1.59 -4.07
N ALA A 139 13.21 -2.07 -3.15
CA ALA A 139 13.54 -3.18 -2.28
C ALA A 139 13.87 -4.46 -3.05
N THR A 140 13.35 -4.67 -4.27
CA THR A 140 13.65 -5.84 -5.10
C THR A 140 14.66 -5.59 -6.23
N SER A 141 15.18 -4.37 -6.40
CA SER A 141 16.17 -4.05 -7.44
C SER A 141 17.59 -4.50 -7.06
N GLU A 142 18.28 -5.26 -7.89
CA GLU A 142 19.63 -5.74 -7.62
C GLU A 142 20.69 -4.67 -7.93
N ASP A 143 20.53 -3.94 -9.03
CA ASP A 143 21.52 -2.98 -9.53
C ASP A 143 21.70 -1.76 -8.62
N LEU A 144 20.62 -1.33 -7.96
CA LEU A 144 20.64 -0.21 -7.01
C LEU A 144 21.44 -0.53 -5.73
N LEU A 145 21.75 -1.80 -5.49
CA LEU A 145 22.53 -2.24 -4.34
C LEU A 145 23.98 -2.58 -4.68
N ALA A 146 24.30 -2.77 -5.97
CA ALA A 146 25.67 -2.96 -6.43
C ALA A 146 26.45 -1.64 -6.47
N SER A 147 25.73 -0.50 -6.47
CA SER A 147 26.29 0.86 -6.50
C SER A 147 26.40 1.53 -5.14
N THR A 148 26.02 0.85 -4.04
CA THR A 148 26.12 1.31 -2.65
C THR A 148 27.05 0.43 -1.83
#